data_AF-A0A7I8EWT6-F1
#
_entry.id   AF-A0A7I8EWT6-F1
#
_cell.length_a   1.000
_cell.length_b   1.000
_cell.length_c   1.000
_cell.angle_alpha   90.00
_cell.angle_beta   90.00
_cell.angle_gamma   90.00
#
_symmetry.space_group_name_H-M   'P 1'
#
loop_
_entity.id
_entity.type
_entity.pdbx_description
1 polymer ?
#
loop_
_entity_poly.entity_id
_entity_poly.type
_entity_poly.pdbx_seq_one_letter_code
_entity_poly.pdbx_strand_id
1 'polypeptide(L)'
;MQREQATQMATTSETKLTPGKRNRLLKTFGKCPAGYTTKELEQFLDLLYGMYSHVYTSLQLREIIISDPFDQSETPRQIKLTDFTDWLEAVVS
;
A
#
# COMPACT_ATOMS: atom_id res chain seq x y z
N MET A 1 -8.19 0.72 39.50
CA MET A 1 -6.72 0.51 39.65
C MET A 1 -6.49 -0.97 39.45
N GLN A 2 -5.73 -1.52 38.49
CA GLN A 2 -4.78 -1.09 37.47
C GLN A 2 -4.94 -2.12 36.31
N ARG A 3 -5.07 -1.67 35.05
CA ARG A 3 -4.05 -1.82 33.99
C ARG A 3 -3.44 -3.22 33.89
N GLU A 4 -3.88 -3.97 32.90
CA GLU A 4 -3.02 -4.88 32.14
C GLU A 4 -3.61 -5.00 30.73
N GLN A 5 -3.31 -3.97 29.93
CA GLN A 5 -3.39 -4.04 28.48
C GLN A 5 -2.34 -5.05 28.02
N ALA A 6 -2.75 -6.29 27.81
CA ALA A 6 -2.01 -7.22 26.96
C ALA A 6 -2.27 -6.80 25.50
N THR A 7 -1.66 -5.70 25.10
CA THR A 7 -1.36 -5.41 23.70
C THR A 7 -0.42 -6.52 23.24
N GLN A 8 -1.00 -7.65 22.82
CA GLN A 8 -0.28 -8.61 22.01
C GLN A 8 -0.01 -7.91 20.70
N MET A 9 1.23 -7.44 20.59
CA MET A 9 1.85 -6.94 19.38
C MET A 9 1.51 -7.91 18.27
N ALA A 10 0.57 -7.52 17.41
CA ALA A 10 0.47 -8.08 16.09
C ALA A 10 1.82 -7.75 15.45
N THR A 11 2.73 -8.72 15.49
CA THR A 11 3.81 -8.79 14.53
C THR A 11 3.12 -8.80 13.17
N THR A 12 2.94 -7.62 12.58
CA THR A 12 2.84 -7.44 11.14
C THR A 12 4.04 -8.18 10.59
N SER A 13 3.84 -9.43 10.19
CA SER A 13 4.80 -10.15 9.39
C SER A 13 5.00 -9.30 8.15
N GLU A 14 6.08 -8.52 8.16
CA GLU A 14 6.69 -7.84 7.04
C GLU A 14 6.88 -8.90 5.95
N THR A 15 5.86 -9.10 5.12
CA THR A 15 6.04 -9.90 3.91
C THR A 15 6.78 -8.99 2.95
N LYS A 16 8.09 -8.85 3.19
CA LYS A 16 9.00 -8.04 2.38
C LYS A 16 8.70 -8.32 0.91
N LEU A 17 8.42 -7.27 0.15
CA LEU A 17 8.03 -7.37 -1.24
C LEU A 17 9.01 -8.26 -2.01
N THR A 18 8.54 -9.42 -2.48
CA THR A 18 9.44 -10.36 -3.17
C THR A 18 9.84 -9.79 -4.53
N PRO A 19 11.05 -10.09 -5.05
CA PRO A 19 11.48 -9.59 -6.35
C PRO A 19 10.52 -9.95 -7.49
N GLY A 20 9.92 -11.15 -7.43
CA GLY A 20 8.92 -11.60 -8.40
C GLY A 20 7.64 -10.77 -8.36
N LYS A 21 7.12 -10.48 -7.16
CA LYS A 21 5.94 -9.63 -6.97
C LYS A 21 6.23 -8.20 -7.41
N ARG A 22 7.37 -7.64 -7.01
CA ARG A 22 7.87 -6.32 -7.43
C ARG A 22 7.88 -6.18 -8.96
N ASN A 23 8.52 -7.13 -9.65
CA ASN A 23 8.61 -7.12 -11.11
C ASN A 23 7.24 -7.23 -11.79
N ARG A 24 6.32 -8.04 -11.23
CA ARG A 24 4.96 -8.14 -11.74
C ARG A 24 4.22 -6.81 -11.61
N LEU A 25 4.28 -6.17 -10.44
CA LEU A 25 3.58 -4.90 -10.17
C LEU A 25 4.10 -3.77 -11.06
N LEU A 26 5.42 -3.62 -11.20
CA LEU A 26 5.99 -2.59 -12.08
C LEU A 26 5.66 -2.82 -13.56
N LYS A 27 5.51 -4.07 -14.00
CA LYS A 27 5.03 -4.38 -15.35
C LYS A 27 3.56 -4.05 -15.55
N THR A 28 2.72 -4.27 -14.53
CA THR A 28 1.27 -4.06 -14.61
C THR A 28 0.87 -2.59 -14.46
N PHE A 29 1.46 -1.88 -13.50
CA PHE A 29 1.06 -0.52 -13.11
C PHE A 29 2.06 0.54 -13.57
N GLY A 30 3.25 0.14 -14.04
CA GLY A 30 4.28 1.05 -14.52
C GLY A 30 5.25 1.50 -13.42
N LYS A 31 6.10 2.44 -13.81
CA LYS A 31 7.09 3.08 -12.91
C LYS A 31 6.44 4.25 -12.17
N CYS A 32 7.27 5.08 -11.53
CA CYS A 32 6.88 6.34 -10.90
C CYS A 32 5.88 7.13 -11.77
N PRO A 33 4.68 7.45 -11.25
CA PRO A 33 3.73 8.33 -11.90
C PRO A 33 4.36 9.64 -12.35
N ALA A 34 3.98 10.11 -13.53
CA ALA A 34 4.48 11.37 -14.06
C ALA A 34 4.05 12.55 -13.17
N GLY A 35 4.97 13.48 -12.92
CA GLY A 35 4.71 14.66 -12.10
C GLY A 35 4.89 14.47 -10.60
N TYR A 36 5.29 13.28 -10.13
CA TYR A 36 5.60 13.02 -8.74
C TYR A 36 7.06 12.64 -8.56
N THR A 37 7.66 13.10 -7.46
CA THR A 37 8.97 12.68 -6.99
C THR A 37 8.86 11.42 -6.12
N THR A 38 9.94 10.64 -6.04
CA THR A 38 10.00 9.47 -5.14
C THR A 38 9.64 9.83 -3.71
N LYS A 39 10.11 11.00 -3.22
CA LYS A 39 9.83 11.48 -1.87
C LYS A 39 8.34 11.75 -1.63
N GLU A 40 7.65 12.34 -2.59
CA GLU A 40 6.20 12.58 -2.46
C GLU A 40 5.42 11.27 -2.42
N LEU A 41 5.87 10.26 -3.18
CA LEU A 41 5.27 8.93 -3.17
C LEU A 41 5.57 8.16 -1.86
N GLU A 42 6.76 8.31 -1.28
CA GLU A 42 7.10 7.79 0.04
C GLU A 42 6.18 8.40 1.12
N GLN A 43 6.02 9.72 1.12
CA GLN A 43 5.13 10.42 2.05
C GLN A 43 3.67 9.99 1.88
N PHE A 44 3.24 9.75 0.65
CA PHE A 44 1.90 9.25 0.38
C PHE A 44 1.72 7.81 0.87
N LEU A 45 2.71 6.95 0.68
CA LEU A 45 2.70 5.58 1.22
C LEU A 45 2.67 5.57 2.75
N ASP A 46 3.45 6.42 3.41
CA ASP A 46 3.43 6.58 4.87
C ASP A 46 2.05 7.00 5.37
N LEU A 47 1.39 7.93 4.67
CA LEU A 47 0.03 8.34 5.00
C LEU A 47 -0.97 7.17 4.90
N LEU A 48 -0.89 6.37 3.83
CA LEU A 48 -1.75 5.19 3.67
C LEU A 48 -1.54 4.20 4.81
N TYR A 49 -0.28 3.92 5.18
CA TYR A 49 0.00 3.05 6.32
C TYR A 49 -0.53 3.63 7.64
N GLY A 50 -0.40 4.94 7.87
CA GLY A 50 -0.97 5.59 9.05
C GLY A 50 -2.50 5.52 9.12
N MET A 51 -3.19 5.69 7.98
CA MET A 51 -4.65 5.66 7.91
C MET A 51 -5.23 4.27 8.17
N TYR A 52 -4.61 3.23 7.58
CA TYR A 52 -5.21 1.90 7.52
C TYR A 52 -4.72 0.95 8.62
N SER A 53 -3.52 1.14 9.16
CA SER A 53 -2.89 0.22 10.13
C SER A 53 -3.65 0.05 11.45
N HIS A 54 -4.35 1.09 11.90
CA HIS A 54 -5.06 1.07 13.19
C HIS A 54 -6.54 0.73 13.07
N VAL A 55 -7.10 0.81 11.86
CA VAL A 55 -8.55 0.72 11.64
C VAL A 55 -8.93 -0.64 11.04
N TYR A 56 -8.04 -1.23 10.24
CA TYR A 56 -8.33 -2.44 9.49
C TYR A 56 -7.29 -3.53 9.75
N THR A 57 -7.78 -4.77 9.85
CA THR A 57 -6.92 -5.95 9.79
C THR A 57 -6.37 -6.15 8.39
N SER A 58 -5.23 -6.85 8.26
CA SER A 58 -4.65 -7.17 6.95
C SER A 58 -5.60 -7.96 6.04
N LEU A 59 -6.52 -8.75 6.60
CA LEU A 59 -7.53 -9.46 5.82
C LEU A 59 -8.55 -8.49 5.22
N GLN A 60 -9.03 -7.53 6.02
CA GLN A 60 -9.98 -6.52 5.55
C GLN A 60 -9.38 -5.64 4.45
N LEU A 61 -8.09 -5.28 4.56
CA LEU A 61 -7.41 -4.47 3.55
C LEU A 61 -7.32 -5.14 2.18
N ARG A 62 -7.26 -6.48 2.11
CA ARG A 62 -7.22 -7.24 0.85
C ARG A 62 -8.52 -7.20 0.06
N GLU A 63 -9.62 -6.88 0.74
CA GLU A 63 -10.96 -6.77 0.16
C GLU A 63 -11.28 -5.34 -0.29
N ILE A 64 -10.45 -4.35 0.06
CA ILE A 64 -10.65 -2.97 -0.36
C ILE A 64 -10.17 -2.80 -1.80
N ILE A 65 -11.08 -2.36 -2.67
CA ILE A 65 -10.79 -1.97 -4.05
C ILE A 65 -10.92 -0.44 -4.13
N ILE A 66 -9.93 0.19 -4.76
CA ILE A 66 -9.89 1.63 -5.00
C ILE A 66 -9.75 1.89 -6.51
N SER A 67 -10.18 3.06 -6.96
CA SER A 67 -9.76 3.59 -8.25
C SER A 67 -8.29 3.99 -8.19
N ASP A 68 -7.52 3.63 -9.22
CA ASP A 68 -6.12 4.03 -9.38
C ASP A 68 -6.03 5.57 -9.42
N PRO A 69 -5.44 6.22 -8.40
CA PRO A 69 -5.44 7.68 -8.30
C PRO A 69 -4.50 8.33 -9.33
N PHE A 70 -3.65 7.54 -9.99
CA PHE A 70 -2.74 8.02 -11.03
C PHE A 70 -3.28 7.77 -12.45
N ASP A 71 -4.39 7.05 -12.58
CA ASP A 71 -5.06 6.82 -13.85
C ASP A 71 -6.01 7.97 -14.17
N GLN A 72 -5.63 8.77 -15.18
CA GLN A 72 -6.40 9.94 -15.63
C GLN A 72 -7.41 9.61 -16.74
N SER A 73 -7.65 8.33 -17.03
CA SER A 73 -8.67 7.93 -17.99
C SER A 73 -10.08 8.24 -17.51
N GLU A 74 -11.04 8.29 -18.44
CA GLU A 74 -12.46 8.49 -18.13
C GLU A 74 -13.04 7.39 -17.21
N THR A 75 -12.45 6.19 -17.25
CA THR A 75 -12.81 5.07 -16.37
C THR A 75 -11.56 4.53 -15.68
N PRO A 76 -11.13 5.17 -14.56
CA PRO A 76 -9.91 4.78 -13.87
C PRO A 76 -9.92 3.30 -13.48
N ARG A 77 -8.81 2.63 -13.77
CA ARG A 77 -8.58 1.23 -13.42
C ARG A 77 -8.85 1.01 -11.93
N GLN A 78 -9.48 -0.12 -11.63
CA GLN A 78 -9.72 -0.55 -10.25
C GLN A 78 -8.55 -1.42 -9.78
N ILE A 79 -8.06 -1.17 -8.56
CA ILE A 79 -6.91 -1.87 -7.96
C ILE A 79 -7.21 -2.22 -6.51
N LYS A 80 -6.72 -3.39 -6.05
CA LYS A 80 -6.77 -3.74 -4.63
C LYS A 80 -5.84 -2.83 -3.85
N LEU A 81 -6.30 -2.32 -2.70
CA LEU A 81 -5.51 -1.44 -1.85
C LEU A 81 -4.14 -2.04 -1.48
N THR A 82 -4.09 -3.35 -1.22
CA THR A 82 -2.83 -4.03 -0.94
C THR A 82 -1.89 -4.06 -2.15
N ASP A 83 -2.40 -4.34 -3.35
CA ASP A 83 -1.58 -4.34 -4.56
C ASP A 83 -1.09 -2.92 -4.89
N PHE A 84 -1.88 -1.90 -4.55
CA PHE A 84 -1.51 -0.50 -4.68
C PHE A 84 -0.38 -0.10 -3.75
N THR A 85 -0.46 -0.43 -2.46
CA THR A 85 0.63 -0.14 -1.50
C THR A 85 1.90 -0.92 -1.82
N ASP A 86 1.77 -2.20 -2.22
CA ASP A 86 2.91 -3.01 -2.69
C ASP A 86 3.57 -2.41 -3.95
N TRP A 87 2.77 -1.82 -4.85
CA TRP A 87 3.30 -1.17 -6.04
C TRP A 87 3.98 0.15 -5.69
N LEU A 88 3.42 0.96 -4.78
CA LEU A 88 4.09 2.16 -4.27
C LEU A 88 5.44 1.80 -3.63
N GLU A 89 5.50 0.75 -2.80
CA GLU A 89 6.76 0.23 -2.27
C GLU A 89 7.74 -0.15 -3.38
N ALA A 90 7.27 -0.82 -4.44
CA ALA A 90 8.09 -1.21 -5.59
C ALA A 90 8.70 -0.01 -6.33
N VAL A 91 8.00 1.12 -6.34
CA VAL A 91 8.40 2.36 -7.00
C VAL A 91 9.42 3.14 -6.18
N VAL A 92 9.27 3.17 -4.84
CA VAL A 92 10.14 3.97 -3.95
C VAL A 92 11.37 3.20 -3.45
N SER A 93 11.35 1.86 -3.49
CA SER A 93 12.46 1.00 -3.04
C SER A 93 13.41 0.53 -4.15
#